data_AF-A0A1G9BMU2-F1
#
_entry.id   AF-A0A1G9BMU2-F1
#
_cell.length_a   1.000
_cell.length_b   1.000
_cell.length_c   1.000
_cell.angle_alpha   90.00
_cell.angle_beta   90.00
_cell.angle_gamma   90.00
#
_symmetry.space_group_name_H-M   'P 1'
#
loop_
_entity.id
_entity.type
_entity.pdbx_description
1 polymer ?
#
loop_
_entity_poly.entity_id
_entity_poly.type
_entity_poly.pdbx_seq_one_letter_code
_entity_poly.pdbx_strand_id
1 'polypeptide(L)'
;MLLSFHHPSVRLHKPYGDGIRQRRSDRLAELVERFPAIAAVLCGHAHTAAGTIFAGKSLVVAAGDRIGSQTALGGGEGAGPRGPPPGLAFHVLENGTLTTHYRYLT
;
A
#
# COMPACT_ATOMS: atom_id res chain seq x y z
N MET A 1 -17.11 -3.22 -2.10
CA MET A 1 -16.15 -4.29 -2.45
C MET A 1 -14.72 -3.76 -2.32
N LEU A 2 -13.76 -4.62 -2.01
CA LEU A 2 -12.33 -4.29 -1.97
C LEU A 2 -11.62 -5.05 -3.08
N LEU A 3 -10.68 -4.40 -3.77
CA LEU A 3 -9.84 -5.02 -4.79
C LEU A 3 -8.41 -5.14 -4.26
N SER A 4 -7.89 -6.37 -4.14
CA SER A 4 -6.61 -6.64 -3.49
C SER A 4 -5.62 -7.33 -4.44
N PHE A 5 -4.36 -6.88 -4.44
CA PHE A 5 -3.27 -7.49 -5.21
C PHE A 5 -1.91 -7.14 -4.60
N HIS A 6 -0.81 -7.75 -5.07
CA HIS A 6 0.47 -7.59 -4.38
C HIS A 6 1.17 -6.24 -4.61
N HIS A 7 1.37 -5.85 -5.87
CA HIS A 7 2.23 -4.71 -6.22
C HIS A 7 1.47 -3.37 -6.25
N PRO A 8 2.05 -2.23 -5.83
CA PRO A 8 1.38 -0.94 -5.87
C PRO A 8 1.19 -0.44 -7.31
N SER A 9 0.04 0.17 -7.59
CA SER A 9 -0.30 0.75 -8.91
C SER A 9 0.18 2.19 -9.10
N VAL A 10 0.76 2.77 -8.05
CA VAL A 10 1.24 4.15 -7.98
C VAL A 10 2.65 4.17 -7.40
N ARG A 11 3.38 5.28 -7.60
CA ARG A 11 4.66 5.49 -6.93
C ARG A 11 4.41 5.76 -5.45
N LEU A 12 5.21 5.13 -4.59
CA LEU A 12 5.18 5.30 -3.15
C LEU A 12 6.43 6.03 -2.63
N HIS A 13 7.27 6.54 -3.52
CA HIS A 13 8.52 7.25 -3.22
C HIS A 13 9.54 6.37 -2.49
N LYS A 14 9.57 5.08 -2.84
CA LYS A 14 10.57 4.10 -2.38
C LYS A 14 11.35 3.61 -3.58
N PRO A 15 12.54 4.17 -3.89
CA PRO A 15 13.19 4.01 -5.19
C PRO A 15 13.28 2.57 -5.69
N TYR A 16 13.67 1.63 -4.82
CA TYR A 16 13.73 0.21 -5.16
C TYR A 16 12.35 -0.37 -5.46
N GLY A 17 11.39 -0.22 -4.53
CA GLY A 17 10.02 -0.73 -4.71
C GLY A 17 9.28 -0.10 -5.89
N ASP A 18 9.50 1.19 -6.16
CA ASP A 18 8.92 1.90 -7.31
C ASP A 18 9.45 1.38 -8.65
N GLY A 19 10.68 0.85 -8.67
CA GLY A 19 11.29 0.22 -9.85
C GLY A 19 10.65 -1.13 -10.21
N ILE A 20 10.07 -1.83 -9.23
CA ILE A 20 9.42 -3.13 -9.38
C ILE A 20 7.91 -3.09 -9.10
N ARG A 21 7.30 -1.90 -9.12
CA ARG A 21 5.85 -1.72 -8.93
C ARG A 21 5.00 -2.33 -10.06
N GLN A 22 3.68 -2.36 -9.87
CA GLN A 22 2.75 -2.82 -10.90
C GLN A 22 2.89 -1.97 -12.17
N ARG A 23 3.04 -2.65 -13.31
CA ARG A 23 3.03 -2.02 -14.65
C ARG A 23 1.61 -1.97 -15.21
N ARG A 24 1.42 -1.12 -16.23
CA ARG A 24 0.12 -0.94 -16.91
C ARG A 24 -1.03 -0.61 -15.96
N SER A 25 -0.77 0.31 -15.02
CA SER A 25 -1.77 0.74 -14.03
C SER A 25 -2.92 1.53 -14.65
N ASP A 26 -2.74 2.08 -15.86
CA ASP A 26 -3.80 2.64 -16.71
C ASP A 26 -4.97 1.67 -16.90
N ARG A 27 -4.69 0.42 -17.30
CA ARG A 27 -5.73 -0.59 -17.53
C ARG A 27 -6.47 -0.97 -16.24
N LEU A 28 -5.77 -0.94 -15.11
CA LEU A 28 -6.40 -1.18 -13.82
C LEU A 28 -7.26 0.02 -13.40
N ALA A 29 -6.84 1.26 -13.71
CA ALA A 29 -7.63 2.45 -13.44
C ALA A 29 -8.94 2.43 -14.21
N GLU A 30 -8.90 2.10 -15.51
CA GLU A 30 -10.11 1.92 -16.34
C GLU A 30 -11.08 0.88 -15.74
N LEU A 31 -10.55 -0.23 -15.22
CA LEU A 31 -11.36 -1.23 -14.52
C LEU A 31 -11.98 -0.63 -13.25
N VAL A 32 -11.19 0.04 -12.42
CA VAL A 32 -11.68 0.63 -11.17
C VAL A 32 -12.78 1.67 -11.42
N GLU A 33 -12.62 2.50 -12.45
CA GLU A 33 -13.62 3.49 -12.87
C GLU A 33 -14.90 2.85 -13.39
N ARG A 34 -14.80 1.75 -14.14
CA ARG A 34 -15.97 1.03 -14.68
C ARG A 34 -16.81 0.35 -13.60
N PHE A 35 -16.23 -0.02 -12.46
CA PHE A 35 -16.90 -0.77 -11.40
C PHE A 35 -17.06 0.06 -10.12
N PRO A 36 -18.12 0.90 -10.01
CA PRO A 36 -18.32 1.78 -8.86
C PRO A 36 -18.48 1.05 -7.51
N ALA A 37 -18.79 -0.26 -7.54
CA ALA A 37 -18.84 -1.10 -6.35
C ALA A 37 -17.47 -1.28 -5.65
N ILE A 38 -16.36 -0.98 -6.33
CA ILE A 38 -15.02 -0.94 -5.74
C ILE A 38 -14.93 0.30 -4.85
N ALA A 39 -14.85 0.06 -3.54
CA ALA A 39 -14.74 1.11 -2.54
C ALA A 39 -13.27 1.53 -2.33
N ALA A 40 -12.34 0.58 -2.40
CA ALA A 40 -10.91 0.82 -2.21
C ALA A 40 -10.07 -0.30 -2.83
N VAL A 41 -8.79 0.01 -3.01
CA VAL A 41 -7.74 -0.87 -3.52
C VAL A 41 -6.76 -1.17 -2.39
N LEU A 42 -6.38 -2.44 -2.23
CA LEU A 42 -5.41 -2.86 -1.22
C LEU A 42 -4.19 -3.49 -1.89
N CYS A 43 -2.99 -3.16 -1.41
CA CYS A 43 -1.79 -3.86 -1.85
C CYS A 43 -0.75 -4.07 -0.75
N GLY A 44 0.34 -4.76 -1.09
CA GLY A 44 1.48 -4.99 -0.21
C GLY A 44 2.77 -4.52 -0.87
N HIS A 45 3.78 -5.41 -0.90
CA HIS A 45 5.04 -5.28 -1.63
C HIS A 45 6.01 -4.19 -1.16
N ALA A 46 5.52 -3.04 -0.71
CA ALA A 46 6.38 -1.92 -0.29
C ALA A 46 6.93 -2.05 1.15
N HIS A 47 6.44 -3.06 1.88
CA HIS A 47 6.76 -3.37 3.27
C HIS A 47 6.72 -2.11 4.15
N THR A 48 5.65 -1.32 4.02
CA THR A 48 5.46 -0.07 4.75
C THR A 48 3.98 0.28 4.82
N ALA A 49 3.54 0.80 5.96
CA ALA A 49 2.20 1.34 6.09
C ALA A 49 2.13 2.65 5.28
N ALA A 50 1.35 2.64 4.19
CA ALA A 50 1.15 3.80 3.33
C ALA A 50 -0.30 3.86 2.83
N GLY A 51 -0.76 5.08 2.54
CA GLY A 51 -2.06 5.33 1.95
C GLY A 51 -1.97 6.44 0.91
N THR A 52 -2.76 6.31 -0.16
CA THR A 52 -2.83 7.29 -1.27
C THR A 52 -4.14 7.11 -2.04
N ILE A 53 -4.31 7.79 -3.17
CA ILE A 53 -5.46 7.66 -4.07
C ILE A 53 -5.02 7.04 -5.39
N PHE A 54 -5.84 6.14 -5.92
CA PHE A 54 -5.70 5.55 -7.24
C PHE A 54 -7.07 5.46 -7.91
N ALA A 55 -7.20 6.02 -9.13
CA ALA A 55 -8.46 6.05 -9.88
C ALA A 55 -9.67 6.56 -9.05
N GLY A 56 -9.44 7.61 -8.26
CA GLY A 56 -10.45 8.20 -7.38
C GLY A 56 -10.83 7.37 -6.14
N LYS A 57 -10.17 6.24 -5.88
CA LYS A 57 -10.40 5.37 -4.72
C LYS A 57 -9.19 5.37 -3.78
N SER A 58 -9.41 5.12 -2.49
CA SER A 58 -8.33 4.90 -1.54
C SER A 58 -7.50 3.68 -1.97
N LEU A 59 -6.18 3.83 -2.02
CA LEU A 59 -5.21 2.74 -2.14
C LEU A 59 -4.46 2.62 -0.82
N VAL A 60 -4.56 1.47 -0.17
CA VAL A 60 -3.97 1.21 1.15
C VAL A 60 -2.93 0.10 1.05
N VAL A 61 -1.76 0.31 1.63
CA VAL A 61 -0.62 -0.61 1.58
C VAL A 61 -0.45 -1.31 2.92
N ALA A 62 -0.33 -2.64 2.89
CA ALA A 62 -0.06 -3.44 4.08
C ALA A 62 1.25 -3.01 4.74
N ALA A 63 1.25 -2.97 6.08
CA ALA A 63 2.47 -2.73 6.84
C ALA A 63 3.51 -3.82 6.56
N GLY A 64 4.79 -3.45 6.67
CA GLY A 64 5.89 -4.36 6.39
C GLY A 64 6.06 -5.45 7.44
N ASP A 65 6.92 -6.40 7.11
CA ASP A 65 7.49 -7.38 8.03
C ASP A 65 8.85 -6.88 8.57
N ARG A 66 9.46 -7.65 9.49
CA ARG A 66 10.80 -7.32 10.04
C ARG A 66 11.90 -7.35 8.98
N ILE A 67 11.63 -7.87 7.78
CA ILE A 67 12.58 -8.12 6.70
C ILE A 67 12.22 -7.20 5.53
N GLY A 68 12.13 -5.89 5.80
CA GLY A 68 11.79 -4.87 4.82
C GLY A 68 13.00 -4.01 4.41
N SER A 69 13.20 -3.82 3.11
CA SER A 69 14.25 -2.94 2.56
C SER A 69 14.11 -1.54 3.14
N GLN A 70 15.17 -1.09 3.79
CA GLN A 70 15.20 0.21 4.43
C GLN A 70 15.45 1.30 3.40
N THR A 71 14.37 1.85 2.89
CA THR A 71 14.39 3.18 2.30
C THR A 71 13.40 3.99 3.11
N ALA A 72 13.91 4.68 4.13
CA ALA A 72 13.15 5.72 4.80
C ALA A 72 12.73 6.74 3.72
N LEU A 73 11.47 7.18 3.76
CA LEU A 73 11.07 8.40 3.06
C LEU A 73 11.93 9.53 3.65
N GLY A 74 12.88 10.05 2.86
CA GLY A 74 13.81 11.11 3.32
C GLY A 74 15.25 10.68 3.55
N GLY A 75 15.66 9.44 3.22
CA GLY A 75 17.08 9.11 2.99
C GLY A 75 18.05 9.31 4.17
N GLY A 76 17.59 9.28 5.41
CA GLY A 76 18.49 9.31 6.56
C GLY A 76 19.24 7.99 6.71
N GLU A 77 20.56 8.04 6.90
CA GLU A 77 21.46 6.90 7.21
C GLU A 77 21.20 6.22 8.56
N GLY A 78 19.96 6.22 9.05
CA GLY A 78 19.58 5.75 10.39
C GLY A 78 18.89 4.38 10.41
N ALA A 79 18.75 3.74 9.26
CA ALA A 79 18.09 2.46 9.21
C ALA A 79 19.14 1.37 9.56
N GLY A 80 19.21 0.99 10.83
CA GLY A 80 20.03 -0.14 11.28
C GLY A 80 19.44 -1.46 10.75
N PRO A 81 20.13 -2.61 10.76
CA PRO A 81 19.79 -3.84 10.01
C PRO A 81 18.40 -4.46 10.26
N ARG A 82 17.60 -3.93 11.20
CA ARG A 82 16.22 -4.34 11.45
C ARG A 82 15.25 -3.35 10.84
N GLY A 83 14.41 -3.82 9.91
CA GLY A 83 13.23 -3.09 9.44
C GLY A 83 12.26 -2.73 10.59
N PRO A 84 11.22 -1.93 10.32
CA PRO A 84 10.16 -1.67 11.29
C PRO A 84 9.57 -3.00 11.83
N PRO A 85 8.97 -3.00 13.03
CA PRO A 85 8.27 -4.18 13.53
C PRO A 85 7.24 -4.65 12.49
N PRO A 86 6.97 -5.97 12.40
CA PRO A 86 5.95 -6.46 11.49
C PRO A 86 4.61 -5.81 11.86
N GLY A 87 3.76 -5.51 10.89
CA GLY A 87 2.48 -4.86 11.16
C GLY A 87 1.30 -5.54 10.47
N LEU A 88 0.13 -5.45 11.10
CA LEU A 88 -1.16 -5.84 10.54
C LEU A 88 -1.97 -4.59 10.20
N ALA A 89 -2.77 -4.68 9.14
CA ALA A 89 -3.76 -3.68 8.76
C ALA A 89 -5.17 -4.27 8.97
N PHE A 90 -5.97 -3.62 9.82
CA PHE A 90 -7.37 -3.96 10.06
C PHE A 90 -8.25 -3.00 9.29
N HIS A 91 -9.16 -3.55 8.49
CA HIS A 91 -10.02 -2.79 7.59
C HIS A 91 -11.47 -2.87 8.05
N VAL A 92 -12.12 -1.71 8.21
CA VAL A 92 -13.57 -1.59 8.43
C VAL A 92 -14.14 -0.88 7.21
N LEU A 93 -15.02 -1.56 6.48
CA LEU A 93 -15.73 -0.98 5.34
C LEU A 93 -17.19 -0.78 5.70
N GLU A 94 -17.62 0.48 5.80
CA GLU A 94 -18.98 0.85 6.17
C GLU A 94 -19.49 1.93 5.20
N ASN A 95 -20.66 1.71 4.59
CA ASN A 95 -21.29 2.67 3.66
C ASN A 95 -20.35 3.19 2.55
N GLY A 96 -19.45 2.33 2.05
CA GLY A 96 -18.47 2.68 1.02
C GLY A 96 -17.22 3.42 1.54
N THR A 97 -17.17 3.77 2.83
CA THR A 97 -16.01 4.37 3.49
C THR A 97 -15.12 3.28 4.07
N LEU A 98 -13.83 3.29 3.71
CA LEU A 98 -12.83 2.38 4.26
C LEU A 98 -12.02 3.07 5.36
N THR A 99 -12.09 2.54 6.58
CA THR A 99 -11.18 2.90 7.67
C THR A 99 -10.13 1.80 7.82
N THR A 100 -8.85 2.19 7.94
CA THR A 100 -7.75 1.25 8.17
C THR A 100 -7.00 1.58 9.46
N HIS A 101 -6.83 0.59 10.32
CA HIS A 101 -6.00 0.68 11.53
C HIS A 101 -4.77 -0.21 11.40
N TYR A 102 -3.58 0.39 11.55
CA TYR A 102 -2.34 -0.37 11.63
C TYR A 102 -2.03 -0.76 13.08
N ARG A 103 -1.53 -1.98 13.26
CA ARG A 103 -1.01 -2.49 14.55
C ARG A 103 0.34 -3.13 14.31
N TYR A 104 1.36 -2.66 15.03
CA TYR A 104 2.68 -3.27 14.99
C TYR A 104 2.76 -4.41 16.01
N LEU A 105 3.35 -5.51 15.61
CA LEU A 105 3.64 -6.67 16.43
C LEU A 105 4.97 -6.40 17.13
N THR A 106 4.92 -6.19 18.45
CA THR A 106 6.11 -5.95 19.28
C THR A 106 6.76 -7.25 19.73
#